data_AF-A0A0A9XVM8-F1
#
_entry.id   AF-A0A0A9XVM8-F1
#
_cell.length_a   1.000
_cell.length_b   1.000
_cell.length_c   1.000
_cell.angle_alpha   90.00
_cell.angle_beta   90.00
_cell.angle_gamma   90.00
#
_symmetry.space_group_name_H-M   'P 1'
#
loop_
_entity.id
_entity.type
_entity.pdbx_description
1 polymer ?
#
loop_
_entity_poly.entity_id
_entity_poly.type
_entity_poly.pdbx_seq_one_letter_code
_entity_poly.pdbx_strand_id
1 'polypeptide(L)'
;IFLDLIVGYMNRMPNVTEAFSQSEMAVPSRRLSLSALVWMLWSRVKFINNQYCQEVQKCIEGRKEWAEKCVQTHESSLVVCETCQTSQETISALTEMVESLCSNCKIKDTLITKTRKEMETEIYYITQWGAMRKWCSAIMNDMRAVSNFVKDMRNQSLKLGSQLRTFRTESMVTVSKLKDLSKEKEELMMTTEKAVESRASSIIKVNELNKKCRAKTAECEDWKKKFQDLEKSTADLKNEVRELKHMNVNEREKNVNLCQEVQRKNSVIEGNREEINRMKKEFSSLTYSLKDDIASRDLKISNQLEKMKVLEARLKESEEATSDLRMELKKEQAHGQEIWKSFEELKIQKNIQDQQMEKSYAEMDEMLRRLNEVEETILTMPKCHIQVTGDPVQDMVCKKTRNLMAIRHLKAQNHDLSRTLAKLSAASEKSRTLEGATDDDEYTTD
;
A
#
# COMPACT_ATOMS: atom_id res chain seq x y z
N ILE A 1 -81.97 79.01 -125.39
CA ILE A 1 -83.27 79.49 -124.88
C ILE A 1 -83.10 80.66 -123.90
N PHE A 2 -82.65 80.46 -122.65
CA PHE A 2 -82.52 81.56 -121.70
C PHE A 2 -81.41 82.58 -122.05
N LEU A 3 -80.32 82.14 -122.68
CA LEU A 3 -79.30 83.06 -123.21
C LEU A 3 -79.86 83.97 -124.32
N ASP A 4 -80.74 83.46 -125.18
CA ASP A 4 -81.38 84.25 -126.25
C ASP A 4 -82.36 85.28 -125.69
N LEU A 5 -83.04 84.97 -124.57
CA LEU A 5 -83.86 85.94 -123.85
C LEU A 5 -83.03 87.05 -123.21
N ILE A 6 -81.84 86.75 -122.68
CA ILE A 6 -80.94 87.75 -122.10
C ILE A 6 -80.32 88.64 -123.20
N VAL A 7 -79.87 88.05 -124.31
CA VAL A 7 -79.40 88.81 -125.49
C VAL A 7 -80.52 89.66 -126.10
N GLY A 8 -81.74 89.12 -126.16
CA GLY A 8 -82.95 89.86 -126.59
C GLY A 8 -83.37 90.99 -125.66
N TYR A 9 -83.09 90.88 -124.36
CA TYR A 9 -83.31 91.95 -123.37
C TYR A 9 -82.28 93.08 -123.53
N MET A 10 -80.99 92.75 -123.63
CA MET A 10 -79.94 93.76 -123.81
C MET A 10 -80.08 94.56 -125.12
N ASN A 11 -80.51 93.91 -126.21
CA ASN A 11 -80.73 94.56 -127.51
C ASN A 11 -81.94 95.53 -127.56
N ARG A 12 -82.65 95.77 -126.45
CA ARG A 12 -83.77 96.73 -126.36
C ARG A 12 -83.53 97.90 -125.39
N MET A 13 -82.36 97.96 -124.77
CA MET A 13 -82.06 98.94 -123.72
C MET A 13 -81.91 100.42 -124.15
N PRO A 14 -81.52 100.79 -125.39
CA PRO A 14 -81.39 102.21 -125.77
C PRO A 14 -82.70 103.00 -125.60
N ASN A 15 -83.80 102.49 -126.16
CA ASN A 15 -85.07 103.22 -126.31
C ASN A 15 -85.86 103.42 -125.00
N VAL A 16 -85.45 102.77 -123.89
CA VAL A 16 -86.04 103.01 -122.56
C VAL A 16 -85.32 104.15 -121.84
N THR A 17 -84.02 104.29 -122.08
CA THR A 17 -83.17 105.33 -121.47
C THR A 17 -83.62 106.73 -121.90
N GLU A 18 -84.02 106.88 -123.17
CA GLU A 18 -84.49 108.13 -123.78
C GLU A 18 -85.88 108.57 -123.29
N ALA A 19 -86.68 107.67 -122.71
CA ALA A 19 -87.98 107.99 -122.13
C ALA A 19 -87.87 108.47 -120.67
N PHE A 20 -86.92 107.94 -119.90
CA PHE A 20 -86.74 108.31 -118.49
C PHE A 20 -85.96 109.61 -118.30
N SER A 21 -85.10 110.01 -119.25
CA SER A 21 -84.45 111.34 -119.26
C SER A 21 -85.43 112.52 -119.42
N GLN A 22 -86.70 112.26 -119.78
CA GLN A 22 -87.73 113.26 -120.04
C GLN A 22 -88.75 113.45 -118.88
N SER A 23 -88.52 112.82 -117.72
CA SER A 23 -89.44 112.90 -116.57
C SER A 23 -88.76 113.43 -115.30
N GLU A 24 -89.00 114.70 -114.95
CA GLU A 24 -88.36 115.41 -113.82
C GLU A 24 -88.92 115.02 -112.43
N MET A 25 -89.13 113.72 -112.15
CA MET A 25 -89.87 113.26 -110.95
C MET A 25 -89.09 112.34 -109.99
N ALA A 26 -87.97 112.82 -109.42
CA ALA A 26 -87.47 112.34 -108.13
C ALA A 26 -86.46 113.32 -107.47
N VAL A 27 -86.51 113.47 -106.13
CA VAL A 27 -85.57 114.29 -105.33
C VAL A 27 -84.96 113.41 -104.20
N PRO A 28 -83.65 113.49 -103.91
CA PRO A 28 -82.94 112.45 -103.12
C PRO A 28 -82.87 112.68 -101.60
N SER A 29 -82.53 111.60 -100.86
CA SER A 29 -82.28 111.60 -99.40
C SER A 29 -80.93 110.94 -99.04
N ARG A 30 -80.38 111.24 -97.86
CA ARG A 30 -78.93 111.16 -97.55
C ARG A 30 -78.51 110.11 -96.49
N ARG A 31 -78.55 108.79 -96.76
CA ARG A 31 -77.87 107.78 -95.90
C ARG A 31 -77.26 106.60 -96.66
N LEU A 32 -75.97 106.31 -96.35
CA LEU A 32 -75.15 105.10 -96.59
C LEU A 32 -75.51 104.16 -97.76
N SER A 33 -74.61 104.04 -98.74
CA SER A 33 -74.74 103.09 -99.86
C SER A 33 -74.43 101.63 -99.49
N LEU A 34 -75.09 100.71 -100.19
CA LEU A 34 -74.89 99.26 -100.06
C LEU A 34 -73.45 98.82 -100.34
N SER A 35 -72.79 99.43 -101.33
CA SER A 35 -71.40 99.13 -101.71
C SER A 35 -70.41 99.36 -100.56
N ALA A 36 -70.63 100.36 -99.70
CA ALA A 36 -69.80 100.58 -98.50
C ALA A 36 -69.97 99.46 -97.46
N LEU A 37 -71.19 98.93 -97.29
CA LEU A 37 -71.47 97.78 -96.41
C LEU A 37 -70.81 96.50 -96.93
N VAL A 38 -70.92 96.22 -98.24
CA VAL A 38 -70.30 95.06 -98.90
C VAL A 38 -68.77 95.13 -98.79
N TRP A 39 -68.17 96.31 -98.99
CA TRP A 39 -66.71 96.48 -98.89
C TRP A 39 -66.18 96.36 -97.44
N MET A 40 -66.93 96.80 -96.43
CA MET A 40 -66.60 96.55 -95.02
C MET A 40 -66.67 95.06 -94.66
N LEU A 41 -67.64 94.32 -95.19
CA LEU A 41 -67.74 92.87 -95.01
C LEU A 41 -66.55 92.16 -95.68
N TRP A 42 -66.26 92.49 -96.94
CA TRP A 42 -65.09 91.99 -97.68
C TRP A 42 -63.79 92.16 -96.90
N SER A 43 -63.51 93.38 -96.44
CA SER A 43 -62.27 93.71 -95.73
C SER A 43 -62.12 92.91 -94.42
N ARG A 44 -63.22 92.66 -93.71
CA ARG A 44 -63.21 91.86 -92.46
C ARG A 44 -62.99 90.37 -92.72
N VAL A 45 -63.63 89.79 -93.74
CA VAL A 45 -63.42 88.37 -94.07
C VAL A 45 -62.02 88.15 -94.66
N LYS A 46 -61.52 89.07 -95.50
CA LYS A 46 -60.14 89.07 -96.00
C LYS A 46 -59.11 89.14 -94.87
N PHE A 47 -59.34 89.98 -93.85
CA PHE A 47 -58.48 90.04 -92.66
C PHE A 47 -58.41 88.71 -91.91
N ILE A 48 -59.57 88.04 -91.72
CA ILE A 48 -59.64 86.74 -91.04
C ILE A 48 -58.93 85.67 -91.88
N ASN A 49 -59.16 85.62 -93.19
CA ASN A 49 -58.49 84.66 -94.09
C ASN A 49 -56.96 84.84 -94.08
N ASN A 50 -56.47 86.09 -94.09
CA ASN A 50 -55.03 86.39 -94.02
C ASN A 50 -54.38 86.00 -92.67
N GLN A 51 -55.13 85.86 -91.57
CA GLN A 51 -54.60 85.29 -90.32
C GLN A 51 -54.68 83.76 -90.25
N TYR A 52 -55.44 83.11 -91.13
CA TYR A 52 -55.60 81.65 -91.16
C TYR A 52 -54.73 80.94 -92.22
N CYS A 53 -54.41 81.61 -93.33
CA CYS A 53 -53.84 80.96 -94.51
C CYS A 53 -52.44 81.48 -94.88
N GLN A 54 -51.39 81.06 -94.16
CA GLN A 54 -50.00 81.25 -94.61
C GLN A 54 -49.57 80.28 -95.72
N GLU A 55 -50.35 79.24 -96.03
CA GLU A 55 -49.98 78.20 -97.02
C GLU A 55 -50.84 78.16 -98.30
N VAL A 56 -51.89 78.98 -98.42
CA VAL A 56 -52.80 79.01 -99.60
C VAL A 56 -52.56 80.24 -100.49
N GLN A 57 -51.38 80.86 -100.39
CA GLN A 57 -51.05 82.13 -101.05
C GLN A 57 -50.58 81.94 -102.52
N LYS A 58 -51.37 81.23 -103.35
CA LYS A 58 -51.09 81.04 -104.79
C LYS A 58 -52.25 81.22 -105.76
N CYS A 59 -53.48 81.47 -105.30
CA CYS A 59 -54.65 81.68 -106.19
C CYS A 59 -55.18 83.12 -106.26
N ILE A 60 -54.68 84.07 -105.45
CA ILE A 60 -55.27 85.43 -105.33
C ILE A 60 -54.22 86.55 -105.54
N GLU A 61 -53.11 86.27 -106.24
CA GLU A 61 -52.18 87.32 -106.68
C GLU A 61 -52.53 87.87 -108.08
N GLY A 62 -53.22 87.08 -108.91
CA GLY A 62 -53.65 87.46 -110.27
C GLY A 62 -54.88 88.37 -110.38
N ARG A 63 -55.30 89.05 -109.29
CA ARG A 63 -56.42 90.03 -109.30
C ARG A 63 -56.09 91.35 -108.56
N LYS A 64 -54.82 91.75 -108.47
CA LYS A 64 -54.43 93.06 -107.90
C LYS A 64 -54.87 94.27 -108.74
N GLU A 65 -55.03 94.09 -110.06
CA GLU A 65 -55.14 95.17 -111.05
C GLU A 65 -56.49 95.93 -111.06
N TRP A 66 -57.54 95.38 -110.42
CA TRP A 66 -58.88 95.97 -110.44
C TRP A 66 -59.08 97.11 -109.40
N ALA A 67 -58.13 97.30 -108.48
CA ALA A 67 -58.30 98.21 -107.35
C ALA A 67 -58.07 99.70 -107.68
N GLU A 68 -57.35 100.02 -108.74
CA GLU A 68 -56.92 101.41 -109.04
C GLU A 68 -57.78 102.15 -110.06
N LYS A 69 -58.77 101.48 -110.69
CA LYS A 69 -59.57 102.05 -111.80
C LYS A 69 -61.02 102.41 -111.51
N CYS A 70 -61.52 102.21 -110.28
CA CYS A 70 -62.92 102.47 -109.92
C CYS A 70 -63.06 103.45 -108.75
N VAL A 71 -62.65 104.71 -108.93
CA VAL A 71 -62.91 105.81 -107.98
C VAL A 71 -63.48 107.05 -108.69
N GLN A 72 -64.41 106.86 -109.63
CA GLN A 72 -65.27 107.96 -110.10
C GLN A 72 -66.58 107.46 -110.73
N THR A 73 -67.64 107.41 -109.92
CA THR A 73 -69.02 107.55 -110.40
C THR A 73 -69.68 108.71 -109.65
N HIS A 74 -69.66 109.88 -110.27
CA HIS A 74 -70.54 110.98 -109.90
C HIS A 74 -71.97 110.59 -110.28
N GLU A 75 -72.74 109.99 -109.37
CA GLU A 75 -74.21 110.12 -109.35
C GLU A 75 -74.81 109.58 -108.05
N SER A 76 -75.79 110.31 -107.50
CA SER A 76 -76.33 110.07 -106.16
C SER A 76 -77.68 109.36 -106.18
N SER A 77 -77.66 108.04 -106.41
CA SER A 77 -78.86 107.19 -106.27
C SER A 77 -78.53 105.83 -105.63
N LEU A 78 -79.36 105.41 -104.68
CA LEU A 78 -79.24 104.10 -104.00
C LEU A 78 -79.57 102.91 -104.91
N VAL A 79 -80.21 103.15 -106.06
CA VAL A 79 -80.60 102.12 -107.05
C VAL A 79 -79.41 101.67 -107.91
N VAL A 80 -78.43 102.55 -108.13
CA VAL A 80 -77.27 102.29 -109.02
C VAL A 80 -76.28 101.26 -108.42
N CYS A 81 -76.50 100.82 -107.18
CA CYS A 81 -75.70 99.76 -106.55
C CYS A 81 -76.22 98.34 -106.83
N GLU A 82 -77.45 98.16 -107.31
CA GLU A 82 -78.07 96.82 -107.40
C GLU A 82 -77.46 95.99 -108.56
N THR A 83 -77.22 96.65 -109.71
CA THR A 83 -76.54 96.10 -110.89
C THR A 83 -75.01 96.23 -110.84
N CYS A 84 -74.43 96.65 -109.70
CA CYS A 84 -72.99 96.87 -109.57
C CYS A 84 -72.22 95.53 -109.57
N GLN A 85 -71.61 95.18 -110.72
CA GLN A 85 -70.76 94.00 -110.94
C GLN A 85 -69.82 93.71 -109.76
N THR A 86 -69.09 94.73 -109.28
CA THR A 86 -68.14 94.62 -108.16
C THR A 86 -68.80 94.12 -106.87
N SER A 87 -70.05 94.48 -106.61
CA SER A 87 -70.79 94.02 -105.42
C SER A 87 -71.22 92.56 -105.55
N GLN A 88 -71.56 92.12 -106.76
CA GLN A 88 -71.94 90.73 -107.04
C GLN A 88 -70.71 89.81 -106.99
N GLU A 89 -69.60 90.19 -107.63
CA GLU A 89 -68.32 89.48 -107.57
C GLU A 89 -67.79 89.35 -106.14
N THR A 90 -67.85 90.44 -105.35
CA THR A 90 -67.44 90.44 -103.95
C THR A 90 -68.24 89.42 -103.13
N ILE A 91 -69.54 89.30 -103.38
CA ILE A 91 -70.41 88.38 -102.63
C ILE A 91 -70.23 86.93 -103.07
N SER A 92 -69.96 86.66 -104.36
CA SER A 92 -69.56 85.31 -104.81
C SER A 92 -68.26 84.90 -104.11
N ALA A 93 -67.22 85.74 -104.17
CA ALA A 93 -65.93 85.45 -103.55
C ALA A 93 -66.01 85.33 -102.01
N LEU A 94 -66.90 86.08 -101.34
CA LEU A 94 -67.20 85.89 -99.92
C LEU A 94 -67.86 84.54 -99.64
N THR A 95 -68.85 84.16 -100.45
CA THR A 95 -69.61 82.92 -100.30
C THR A 95 -68.68 81.71 -100.47
N GLU A 96 -67.90 81.68 -101.55
CA GLU A 96 -66.89 80.67 -101.85
C GLU A 96 -65.84 80.54 -100.72
N MET A 97 -65.34 81.68 -100.21
CA MET A 97 -64.35 81.70 -99.14
C MET A 97 -64.90 81.17 -97.81
N VAL A 98 -66.14 81.52 -97.45
CA VAL A 98 -66.77 81.04 -96.21
C VAL A 98 -67.20 79.58 -96.32
N GLU A 99 -67.61 79.09 -97.50
CA GLU A 99 -67.82 77.65 -97.73
C GLU A 99 -66.51 76.86 -97.62
N SER A 100 -65.41 77.37 -98.17
CA SER A 100 -64.08 76.77 -98.01
C SER A 100 -63.67 76.70 -96.53
N LEU A 101 -63.82 77.80 -95.78
CA LEU A 101 -63.53 77.83 -94.34
C LEU A 101 -64.42 76.86 -93.53
N CYS A 102 -65.72 76.79 -93.83
CA CYS A 102 -66.63 75.85 -93.17
C CYS A 102 -66.29 74.39 -93.48
N SER A 103 -65.97 74.07 -94.74
CA SER A 103 -65.53 72.75 -95.17
C SER A 103 -64.24 72.32 -94.47
N ASN A 104 -63.24 73.21 -94.42
CA ASN A 104 -61.98 72.98 -93.70
C ASN A 104 -62.19 72.79 -92.18
N CYS A 105 -63.15 73.51 -91.58
CA CYS A 105 -63.57 73.33 -90.19
C CYS A 105 -64.53 72.14 -89.98
N LYS A 106 -64.90 71.40 -91.05
CA LYS A 106 -65.87 70.29 -91.06
C LYS A 106 -67.26 70.66 -90.53
N ILE A 107 -67.64 71.94 -90.65
CA ILE A 107 -68.96 72.46 -90.31
C ILE A 107 -69.94 72.01 -91.39
N LYS A 108 -70.93 71.20 -90.98
CA LYS A 108 -72.03 70.73 -91.85
C LYS A 108 -73.17 71.75 -91.89
N ASP A 109 -74.01 71.62 -92.91
CA ASP A 109 -75.30 72.34 -93.03
C ASP A 109 -75.17 73.87 -92.94
N THR A 110 -74.22 74.43 -93.71
CA THR A 110 -73.95 75.88 -93.75
C THR A 110 -75.19 76.65 -94.17
N LEU A 111 -75.39 77.81 -93.53
CA LEU A 111 -76.50 78.70 -93.85
C LEU A 111 -76.36 79.29 -95.26
N ILE A 112 -75.14 79.41 -95.78
CA ILE A 112 -74.85 79.68 -97.19
C ILE A 112 -75.49 78.63 -98.12
N THR A 113 -75.25 77.33 -97.88
CA THR A 113 -75.83 76.27 -98.72
C THR A 113 -77.36 76.19 -98.55
N LYS A 114 -77.89 76.49 -97.35
CA LYS A 114 -79.34 76.59 -97.10
C LYS A 114 -79.96 77.77 -97.86
N THR A 115 -79.39 78.95 -97.73
CA THR A 115 -79.85 80.18 -98.40
C THR A 115 -79.72 80.11 -99.92
N ARG A 116 -78.72 79.40 -100.47
CA ARG A 116 -78.63 79.11 -101.91
C ARG A 116 -79.92 78.43 -102.41
N LYS A 117 -80.32 77.33 -101.76
CA LYS A 117 -81.53 76.55 -102.09
C LYS A 117 -82.83 77.33 -101.85
N GLU A 118 -82.88 78.17 -100.82
CA GLU A 118 -84.02 79.07 -100.56
C GLU A 118 -84.14 80.19 -101.59
N MET A 119 -83.04 80.60 -102.23
CA MET A 119 -83.06 81.64 -103.26
C MET A 119 -83.30 81.09 -104.68
N GLU A 120 -82.96 79.82 -104.95
CA GLU A 120 -83.32 79.12 -106.18
C GLU A 120 -84.84 79.10 -106.42
N THR A 121 -85.65 78.95 -105.36
CA THR A 121 -87.11 78.92 -105.44
C THR A 121 -87.76 80.31 -105.39
N GLU A 122 -87.12 81.29 -104.74
CA GLU A 122 -87.63 82.68 -104.64
C GLU A 122 -87.21 83.58 -105.82
N ILE A 123 -86.41 83.08 -106.78
CA ILE A 123 -85.72 83.87 -107.81
C ILE A 123 -86.62 84.80 -108.65
N TYR A 124 -87.91 84.47 -108.82
CA TYR A 124 -88.89 85.28 -109.55
C TYR A 124 -89.55 86.40 -108.73
N TYR A 125 -89.35 86.41 -107.41
CA TYR A 125 -90.05 87.30 -106.47
C TYR A 125 -89.10 88.08 -105.54
N ILE A 126 -87.84 87.66 -105.43
CA ILE A 126 -86.84 88.30 -104.58
C ILE A 126 -86.17 89.48 -105.30
N THR A 127 -86.12 90.65 -104.64
CA THR A 127 -85.34 91.79 -105.15
C THR A 127 -83.84 91.54 -105.00
N GLN A 128 -83.02 92.23 -105.81
CA GLN A 128 -81.55 92.13 -105.70
C GLN A 128 -81.06 92.52 -104.28
N TRP A 129 -81.70 93.50 -103.65
CA TRP A 129 -81.48 93.82 -102.23
C TRP A 129 -81.89 92.70 -101.26
N GLY A 130 -83.02 92.02 -101.51
CA GLY A 130 -83.48 90.87 -100.71
C GLY A 130 -82.47 89.71 -100.76
N ALA A 131 -82.02 89.37 -101.98
CA ALA A 131 -80.99 88.38 -102.25
C ALA A 131 -79.67 88.73 -101.54
N MET A 132 -79.20 89.97 -101.70
CA MET A 132 -78.01 90.51 -101.04
C MET A 132 -78.08 90.41 -99.51
N ARG A 133 -79.24 90.76 -98.93
CA ARG A 133 -79.48 90.71 -97.48
C ARG A 133 -79.48 89.27 -96.96
N LYS A 134 -80.06 88.32 -97.70
CA LYS A 134 -80.01 86.89 -97.38
C LYS A 134 -78.57 86.37 -97.40
N TRP A 135 -77.81 86.64 -98.47
CA TRP A 135 -76.40 86.26 -98.56
C TRP A 135 -75.55 86.81 -97.42
N CYS A 136 -75.64 88.11 -97.13
CA CYS A 136 -74.90 88.72 -96.02
C CYS A 136 -75.27 88.12 -94.66
N SER A 137 -76.54 87.77 -94.44
CA SER A 137 -77.00 87.09 -93.23
C SER A 137 -76.37 85.70 -93.08
N ALA A 138 -76.42 84.90 -94.14
CA ALA A 138 -75.81 83.57 -94.18
C ALA A 138 -74.30 83.62 -93.89
N ILE A 139 -73.56 84.45 -94.64
CA ILE A 139 -72.11 84.70 -94.48
C ILE A 139 -71.78 85.10 -93.02
N MET A 140 -72.52 86.04 -92.42
CA MET A 140 -72.27 86.47 -91.03
C MET A 140 -72.53 85.38 -89.99
N ASN A 141 -73.50 84.49 -90.23
CA ASN A 141 -73.86 83.44 -89.29
C ASN A 141 -72.91 82.25 -89.38
N ASP A 142 -72.50 81.84 -90.60
CA ASP A 142 -71.50 80.79 -90.80
C ASP A 142 -70.12 81.23 -90.27
N MET A 143 -69.72 82.49 -90.49
CA MET A 143 -68.50 83.05 -89.87
C MET A 143 -68.58 83.09 -88.32
N ARG A 144 -69.78 83.17 -87.74
CA ARG A 144 -69.97 83.04 -86.27
C ARG A 144 -69.79 81.59 -85.81
N ALA A 145 -70.23 80.62 -86.61
CA ALA A 145 -70.00 79.20 -86.34
C ALA A 145 -68.50 78.86 -86.39
N VAL A 146 -67.78 79.31 -87.42
CA VAL A 146 -66.30 79.21 -87.51
C VAL A 146 -65.63 79.85 -86.29
N SER A 147 -66.02 81.07 -85.91
CA SER A 147 -65.48 81.76 -84.73
C SER A 147 -65.70 81.00 -83.41
N ASN A 148 -66.80 80.25 -83.28
CA ASN A 148 -67.06 79.44 -82.09
C ASN A 148 -66.26 78.13 -82.11
N PHE A 149 -66.20 77.42 -83.23
CA PHE A 149 -65.35 76.22 -83.40
C PHE A 149 -63.89 76.51 -83.03
N VAL A 150 -63.36 77.67 -83.42
CA VAL A 150 -62.01 78.13 -83.06
C VAL A 150 -61.83 78.33 -81.56
N LYS A 151 -62.82 78.87 -80.85
CA LYS A 151 -62.78 79.00 -79.37
C LYS A 151 -62.79 77.64 -78.71
N ASP A 152 -63.62 76.72 -79.19
CA ASP A 152 -63.73 75.37 -78.62
C ASP A 152 -62.45 74.57 -78.83
N MET A 153 -61.83 74.63 -80.01
CA MET A 153 -60.51 74.05 -80.28
C MET A 153 -59.42 74.64 -79.36
N ARG A 154 -59.43 75.96 -79.13
CA ARG A 154 -58.50 76.62 -78.18
C ARG A 154 -58.74 76.16 -76.75
N ASN A 155 -60.00 76.01 -76.33
CA ASN A 155 -60.36 75.53 -75.00
C ASN A 155 -59.95 74.06 -74.79
N GLN A 156 -60.13 73.19 -75.80
CA GLN A 156 -59.66 71.81 -75.78
C GLN A 156 -58.13 71.74 -75.71
N SER A 157 -57.41 72.55 -76.50
CA SER A 157 -55.94 72.65 -76.44
C SER A 157 -55.45 73.07 -75.04
N LEU A 158 -56.07 74.08 -74.42
CA LEU A 158 -55.75 74.50 -73.05
C LEU A 158 -56.03 73.40 -72.02
N LYS A 159 -57.12 72.64 -72.18
CA LYS A 159 -57.47 71.50 -71.32
C LYS A 159 -56.45 70.38 -71.44
N LEU A 160 -56.10 69.95 -72.66
CA LEU A 160 -55.05 68.96 -72.90
C LEU A 160 -53.70 69.42 -72.33
N GLY A 161 -53.35 70.70 -72.51
CA GLY A 161 -52.14 71.30 -71.94
C GLY A 161 -52.13 71.32 -70.40
N SER A 162 -53.28 71.43 -69.74
CA SER A 162 -53.38 71.26 -68.29
C SER A 162 -53.23 69.80 -67.85
N GLN A 163 -53.90 68.86 -68.52
CA GLN A 163 -53.79 67.42 -68.23
C GLN A 163 -52.35 66.91 -68.41
N LEU A 164 -51.65 67.34 -69.46
CA LEU A 164 -50.24 66.98 -69.68
C LEU A 164 -49.32 67.49 -68.57
N ARG A 165 -49.61 68.67 -67.99
CA ARG A 165 -48.89 69.17 -66.80
C ARG A 165 -49.18 68.31 -65.57
N THR A 166 -50.44 67.95 -65.32
CA THR A 166 -50.81 67.07 -64.20
C THR A 166 -50.11 65.71 -64.29
N PHE A 167 -50.19 65.04 -65.44
CA PHE A 167 -49.50 63.76 -65.66
C PHE A 167 -47.97 63.86 -65.50
N ARG A 168 -47.36 64.98 -65.91
CA ARG A 168 -45.92 65.22 -65.69
C ARG A 168 -45.57 65.35 -64.20
N THR A 169 -46.40 66.04 -63.42
CA THR A 169 -46.23 66.17 -61.97
C THR A 169 -46.43 64.82 -61.28
N GLU A 170 -47.48 64.07 -61.63
CA GLU A 170 -47.72 62.71 -61.11
C GLU A 170 -46.57 61.76 -61.43
N SER A 171 -46.04 61.80 -62.66
CA SER A 171 -44.86 61.04 -63.09
C SER A 171 -43.60 61.41 -62.31
N MET A 172 -43.38 62.69 -62.00
CA MET A 172 -42.27 63.10 -61.13
C MET A 172 -42.44 62.60 -59.69
N VAL A 173 -43.67 62.60 -59.16
CA VAL A 173 -43.96 62.07 -57.82
C VAL A 173 -43.75 60.55 -57.75
N THR A 174 -44.19 59.78 -58.76
CA THR A 174 -43.96 58.32 -58.79
C THR A 174 -42.49 57.97 -58.98
N VAL A 175 -41.74 58.73 -59.79
CA VAL A 175 -40.27 58.59 -59.90
C VAL A 175 -39.55 58.92 -58.59
N SER A 176 -40.01 59.90 -57.81
CA SER A 176 -39.45 60.13 -56.45
C SER A 176 -39.73 58.93 -55.54
N LYS A 177 -40.99 58.50 -55.44
CA LYS A 177 -41.38 57.34 -54.62
C LYS A 177 -40.58 56.08 -54.98
N LEU A 178 -40.31 55.82 -56.26
CA LEU A 178 -39.46 54.71 -56.69
C LEU A 178 -38.01 54.85 -56.23
N LYS A 179 -37.42 56.06 -56.23
CA LYS A 179 -36.08 56.29 -55.68
C LYS A 179 -36.04 56.09 -54.17
N ASP A 180 -37.07 56.53 -53.46
CA ASP A 180 -37.12 56.44 -52.00
C ASP A 180 -37.35 54.99 -51.54
N LEU A 181 -38.27 54.26 -52.18
CA LEU A 181 -38.44 52.80 -52.00
C LEU A 181 -37.16 52.01 -52.37
N SER A 182 -36.39 52.47 -53.36
CA SER A 182 -35.12 51.84 -53.73
C SER A 182 -34.01 52.06 -52.67
N LYS A 183 -34.05 53.13 -51.88
CA LYS A 183 -33.16 53.30 -50.71
C LYS A 183 -33.61 52.42 -49.55
N GLU A 184 -34.91 52.44 -49.24
CA GLU A 184 -35.51 51.61 -48.18
C GLU A 184 -35.20 50.12 -48.39
N LYS A 185 -35.32 49.62 -49.64
CA LYS A 185 -34.89 48.27 -50.01
C LYS A 185 -33.42 48.01 -49.64
N GLU A 186 -32.51 48.93 -49.96
CA GLU A 186 -31.08 48.74 -49.77
C GLU A 186 -30.69 48.82 -48.29
N GLU A 187 -31.30 49.74 -47.53
CA GLU A 187 -31.18 49.85 -46.08
C GLU A 187 -31.71 48.58 -45.38
N LEU A 188 -32.82 48.01 -45.86
CA LEU A 188 -33.34 46.73 -45.39
C LEU A 188 -32.42 45.55 -45.72
N MET A 189 -31.79 45.52 -46.90
CA MET A 189 -30.80 44.49 -47.23
C MET A 189 -29.61 44.54 -46.27
N MET A 190 -28.96 45.70 -46.14
CA MET A 190 -27.82 45.90 -45.24
C MET A 190 -28.15 45.55 -43.78
N THR A 191 -29.37 45.88 -43.33
CA THR A 191 -29.86 45.53 -41.98
C THR A 191 -30.06 44.02 -41.83
N THR A 192 -30.56 43.35 -42.87
CA THR A 192 -30.78 41.90 -42.89
C THR A 192 -29.47 41.13 -42.90
N GLU A 193 -28.49 41.54 -43.73
CA GLU A 193 -27.16 40.94 -43.78
C GLU A 193 -26.46 41.01 -42.42
N LYS A 194 -26.43 42.20 -41.80
CA LYS A 194 -25.87 42.41 -40.46
C LYS A 194 -26.57 41.57 -39.38
N ALA A 195 -27.88 41.34 -39.50
CA ALA A 195 -28.61 40.44 -38.61
C ALA A 195 -28.23 38.97 -38.82
N VAL A 196 -27.99 38.54 -40.07
CA VAL A 196 -27.51 37.20 -40.41
C VAL A 196 -26.09 36.97 -39.90
N GLU A 197 -25.16 37.93 -40.06
CA GLU A 197 -23.81 37.87 -39.50
C GLU A 197 -23.82 37.74 -37.96
N SER A 198 -24.60 38.59 -37.29
CA SER A 198 -24.78 38.55 -35.83
C SER A 198 -25.33 37.20 -35.37
N ARG A 199 -26.28 36.62 -36.13
CA ARG A 199 -26.81 35.28 -35.86
C ARG A 199 -25.77 34.18 -36.08
N ALA A 200 -24.96 34.25 -37.15
CA ALA A 200 -23.90 33.30 -37.42
C ALA A 200 -22.83 33.30 -36.30
N SER A 201 -22.37 34.49 -35.89
CA SER A 201 -21.46 34.67 -34.75
C SER A 201 -22.03 34.09 -33.45
N SER A 202 -23.33 34.33 -33.19
CA SER A 202 -24.04 33.77 -32.03
C SER A 202 -24.10 32.23 -32.07
N ILE A 203 -24.34 31.63 -33.24
CA ILE A 203 -24.35 30.17 -33.43
C ILE A 203 -22.96 29.56 -33.17
N ILE A 204 -21.89 30.21 -33.65
CA ILE A 204 -20.50 29.78 -33.38
C ILE A 204 -20.24 29.77 -31.86
N LYS A 205 -20.61 30.85 -31.16
CA LYS A 205 -20.45 30.98 -29.71
C LYS A 205 -21.24 29.93 -28.92
N VAL A 206 -22.47 29.61 -29.34
CA VAL A 206 -23.28 28.51 -28.77
C VAL A 206 -22.61 27.16 -28.99
N ASN A 207 -22.04 26.90 -30.18
CA ASN A 207 -21.32 25.66 -30.46
C ASN A 207 -20.03 25.51 -29.65
N GLU A 208 -19.30 26.58 -29.39
CA GLU A 208 -18.16 26.56 -28.46
C GLU A 208 -18.57 26.28 -27.01
N LEU A 209 -19.64 26.93 -26.53
CA LEU A 209 -20.17 26.70 -25.19
C LEU A 209 -20.66 25.25 -25.03
N ASN A 210 -21.31 24.68 -26.05
CA ASN A 210 -21.68 23.27 -26.07
C ASN A 210 -20.47 22.33 -26.04
N LYS A 211 -19.38 22.64 -26.76
CA LYS A 211 -18.11 21.88 -26.66
C LYS A 211 -17.51 21.94 -25.24
N LYS A 212 -17.44 23.14 -24.66
CA LYS A 212 -16.94 23.37 -23.28
C LYS A 212 -17.81 22.64 -22.24
N CYS A 213 -19.13 22.67 -22.41
CA CYS A 213 -20.07 21.95 -21.54
C CYS A 213 -19.84 20.43 -21.60
N ARG A 214 -19.80 19.84 -22.80
CA ARG A 214 -19.53 18.39 -22.97
C ARG A 214 -18.19 17.95 -22.36
N ALA A 215 -17.15 18.77 -22.52
CA ALA A 215 -15.85 18.50 -21.89
C ALA A 215 -15.95 18.48 -20.35
N LYS A 216 -16.67 19.43 -19.75
CA LYS A 216 -16.90 19.46 -18.30
C LYS A 216 -17.82 18.34 -17.81
N THR A 217 -18.78 17.88 -18.61
CA THR A 217 -19.57 16.67 -18.30
C THR A 217 -18.68 15.43 -18.23
N ALA A 218 -17.82 15.21 -19.23
CA ALA A 218 -16.89 14.08 -19.26
C ALA A 218 -15.88 14.13 -18.09
N GLU A 219 -15.39 15.32 -17.73
CA GLU A 219 -14.53 15.53 -16.55
C GLU A 219 -15.25 15.14 -15.24
N CYS A 220 -16.54 15.49 -15.10
CA CYS A 220 -17.34 15.09 -13.94
C CYS A 220 -17.60 13.58 -13.89
N GLU A 221 -17.77 12.92 -15.04
CA GLU A 221 -17.93 11.46 -15.11
C GLU A 221 -16.63 10.71 -14.74
N ASP A 222 -15.48 11.21 -15.15
CA ASP A 222 -14.16 10.69 -14.75
C ASP A 222 -13.90 10.88 -13.24
N TRP A 223 -14.17 12.07 -12.70
CA TRP A 223 -14.12 12.29 -11.25
C TRP A 223 -15.07 11.38 -10.47
N LYS A 224 -16.28 11.13 -11.00
CA LYS A 224 -17.25 10.21 -10.37
C LYS A 224 -16.74 8.77 -10.33
N LYS A 225 -16.07 8.28 -11.39
CA LYS A 225 -15.43 6.95 -11.40
C LYS A 225 -14.30 6.87 -10.36
N LYS A 226 -13.38 7.86 -10.38
CA LYS A 226 -12.29 7.96 -9.41
C LYS A 226 -12.79 7.97 -7.96
N PHE A 227 -13.90 8.66 -7.68
CA PHE A 227 -14.53 8.64 -6.37
C PHE A 227 -15.05 7.25 -5.99
N GLN A 228 -15.77 6.57 -6.90
CA GLN A 228 -16.26 5.20 -6.66
C GLN A 228 -15.14 4.17 -6.45
N ASP A 229 -13.99 4.34 -7.10
CA ASP A 229 -12.84 3.45 -6.91
C ASP A 229 -12.11 3.74 -5.58
N LEU A 230 -12.08 5.00 -5.13
CA LEU A 230 -11.63 5.36 -3.78
C LEU A 230 -12.58 4.87 -2.69
N GLU A 231 -13.91 4.86 -2.92
CA GLU A 231 -14.89 4.28 -2.00
C GLU A 231 -14.66 2.78 -1.80
N LYS A 232 -14.41 2.02 -2.88
CA LYS A 232 -14.05 0.59 -2.83
C LYS A 232 -12.77 0.38 -2.03
N SER A 233 -11.69 1.07 -2.42
CA SER A 233 -10.38 0.96 -1.72
C SER A 233 -10.48 1.30 -0.23
N THR A 234 -11.33 2.27 0.14
CA THR A 234 -11.62 2.60 1.54
C THR A 234 -12.38 1.50 2.27
N ALA A 235 -13.32 0.82 1.60
CA ALA A 235 -14.03 -0.33 2.15
C ALA A 235 -13.11 -1.55 2.34
N ASP A 236 -12.21 -1.80 1.38
CA ASP A 236 -11.23 -2.89 1.41
C ASP A 236 -10.21 -2.69 2.55
N LEU A 237 -9.60 -1.51 2.66
CA LEU A 237 -8.73 -1.15 3.79
C LEU A 237 -9.45 -1.25 5.15
N LYS A 238 -10.76 -0.94 5.19
CA LYS A 238 -11.60 -1.09 6.39
C LYS A 238 -11.94 -2.56 6.73
N ASN A 239 -11.79 -3.48 5.78
CA ASN A 239 -11.85 -4.92 6.02
C ASN A 239 -10.49 -5.45 6.49
N GLU A 240 -9.39 -5.09 5.81
CA GLU A 240 -8.01 -5.45 6.20
C GLU A 240 -7.70 -5.02 7.64
N VAL A 241 -8.02 -3.76 8.01
CA VAL A 241 -7.86 -3.27 9.40
C VAL A 241 -8.72 -4.02 10.42
N ARG A 242 -9.81 -4.67 10.00
CA ARG A 242 -10.65 -5.53 10.88
C ARG A 242 -10.01 -6.90 11.07
N GLU A 243 -9.48 -7.48 10.00
CA GLU A 243 -8.77 -8.76 10.00
C GLU A 243 -7.47 -8.68 10.81
N LEU A 244 -6.65 -7.65 10.58
CA LEU A 244 -5.44 -7.37 11.36
C LEU A 244 -5.74 -7.15 12.85
N LYS A 245 -6.86 -6.50 13.18
CA LYS A 245 -7.31 -6.38 14.59
C LYS A 245 -7.69 -7.73 15.19
N HIS A 246 -8.39 -8.59 14.45
CA HIS A 246 -8.72 -9.94 14.91
C HIS A 246 -7.47 -10.81 15.11
N MET A 247 -6.54 -10.80 14.14
CA MET A 247 -5.25 -11.48 14.27
C MET A 247 -4.46 -11.01 15.51
N ASN A 248 -4.42 -9.70 15.77
CA ASN A 248 -3.74 -9.12 16.94
C ASN A 248 -4.38 -9.58 18.26
N VAL A 249 -5.71 -9.73 18.32
CA VAL A 249 -6.40 -10.34 19.48
C VAL A 249 -5.98 -11.81 19.66
N ASN A 250 -5.99 -12.59 18.58
CA ASN A 250 -5.64 -14.02 18.63
C ASN A 250 -4.16 -14.24 19.04
N GLU A 251 -3.23 -13.40 18.56
CA GLU A 251 -1.82 -13.45 18.99
C GLU A 251 -1.62 -12.98 20.43
N ARG A 252 -2.41 -12.02 20.93
CA ARG A 252 -2.40 -11.66 22.37
C ARG A 252 -2.87 -12.82 23.24
N GLU A 253 -3.92 -13.52 22.82
CA GLU A 253 -4.44 -14.69 23.54
C GLU A 253 -3.41 -15.83 23.57
N LYS A 254 -2.76 -16.15 22.43
CA LYS A 254 -1.63 -17.08 22.37
C LYS A 254 -0.51 -16.69 23.35
N ASN A 255 -0.11 -15.42 23.36
CA ASN A 255 0.94 -14.93 24.26
C ASN A 255 0.54 -15.05 25.74
N VAL A 256 -0.72 -14.75 26.11
CA VAL A 256 -1.23 -14.96 27.48
C VAL A 256 -1.16 -16.44 27.86
N ASN A 257 -1.58 -17.34 26.98
CA ASN A 257 -1.54 -18.79 27.20
C ASN A 257 -0.10 -19.31 27.36
N LEU A 258 0.85 -18.81 26.56
CA LEU A 258 2.28 -19.11 26.70
C LEU A 258 2.86 -18.57 28.01
N CYS A 259 2.52 -17.35 28.43
CA CYS A 259 2.94 -16.82 29.72
C CYS A 259 2.43 -17.67 30.89
N GLN A 260 1.17 -18.14 30.84
CA GLN A 260 0.63 -19.08 31.84
C GLN A 260 1.35 -20.43 31.82
N GLU A 261 1.80 -20.92 30.66
CA GLU A 261 2.58 -22.15 30.55
C GLU A 261 3.98 -22.00 31.14
N VAL A 262 4.67 -20.89 30.87
CA VAL A 262 5.96 -20.54 31.47
C VAL A 262 5.81 -20.42 32.99
N GLN A 263 4.75 -19.76 33.49
CA GLN A 263 4.48 -19.67 34.92
C GLN A 263 4.29 -21.06 35.56
N ARG A 264 3.49 -21.94 34.95
CA ARG A 264 3.31 -23.33 35.41
C ARG A 264 4.62 -24.12 35.42
N LYS A 265 5.44 -24.00 34.37
CA LYS A 265 6.76 -24.66 34.29
C LYS A 265 7.72 -24.14 35.36
N ASN A 266 7.74 -22.83 35.62
CA ASN A 266 8.57 -22.24 36.68
C ASN A 266 8.16 -22.71 38.07
N SER A 267 6.86 -22.85 38.36
CA SER A 267 6.37 -23.43 39.63
C SER A 267 6.83 -24.88 39.83
N VAL A 268 6.83 -25.69 38.76
CA VAL A 268 7.37 -27.07 38.81
C VAL A 268 8.88 -27.08 39.03
N ILE A 269 9.62 -26.17 38.39
CA ILE A 269 11.07 -26.03 38.56
C ILE A 269 11.43 -25.69 40.01
N GLU A 270 10.74 -24.73 40.64
CA GLU A 270 11.04 -24.35 42.03
C GLU A 270 10.62 -25.45 43.02
N GLY A 271 9.50 -26.14 42.80
CA GLY A 271 9.13 -27.33 43.59
C GLY A 271 10.16 -28.47 43.52
N ASN A 272 10.70 -28.74 42.32
CA ASN A 272 11.81 -29.70 42.14
C ASN A 272 13.10 -29.22 42.83
N ARG A 273 13.35 -27.90 42.85
CA ARG A 273 14.51 -27.29 43.52
C ARG A 273 14.41 -27.38 45.04
N GLU A 274 13.21 -27.22 45.60
CA GLU A 274 12.95 -27.50 47.02
C GLU A 274 13.21 -28.97 47.36
N GLU A 275 12.77 -29.90 46.52
CA GLU A 275 13.01 -31.34 46.70
C GLU A 275 14.51 -31.68 46.68
N ILE A 276 15.25 -31.14 45.72
CA ILE A 276 16.72 -31.26 45.68
C ILE A 276 17.35 -30.68 46.97
N ASN A 277 16.83 -29.59 47.50
CA ASN A 277 17.29 -29.01 48.77
C ASN A 277 16.89 -29.84 50.00
N ARG A 278 15.76 -30.57 49.98
CA ARG A 278 15.38 -31.55 51.01
C ARG A 278 16.32 -32.75 51.00
N MET A 279 16.44 -33.42 49.86
CA MET A 279 17.37 -34.56 49.67
C MET A 279 18.82 -34.19 50.04
N LYS A 280 19.28 -32.98 49.70
CA LYS A 280 20.63 -32.52 50.07
C LYS A 280 20.83 -32.35 51.59
N LYS A 281 19.81 -31.91 52.33
CA LYS A 281 19.84 -31.84 53.80
C LYS A 281 19.85 -33.24 54.42
N GLU A 282 19.00 -34.14 53.93
CA GLU A 282 18.91 -35.53 54.38
C GLU A 282 20.23 -36.27 54.14
N PHE A 283 20.80 -36.18 52.94
CA PHE A 283 22.09 -36.77 52.61
C PHE A 283 23.23 -36.19 53.45
N SER A 284 23.19 -34.89 53.77
CA SER A 284 24.15 -34.26 54.69
C SER A 284 24.02 -34.83 56.10
N SER A 285 22.78 -34.97 56.61
CA SER A 285 22.50 -35.55 57.93
C SER A 285 22.96 -37.01 58.02
N LEU A 286 22.69 -37.81 56.98
CA LEU A 286 23.17 -39.18 56.87
C LEU A 286 24.71 -39.25 56.82
N THR A 287 25.35 -38.33 56.10
CA THR A 287 26.82 -38.23 56.03
C THR A 287 27.44 -37.91 57.39
N TYR A 288 26.82 -37.06 58.21
CA TYR A 288 27.28 -36.83 59.59
C TYR A 288 27.06 -38.07 60.46
N SER A 289 25.85 -38.65 60.44
CA SER A 289 25.54 -39.86 61.22
C SER A 289 26.49 -41.02 60.90
N LEU A 290 26.85 -41.23 59.63
CA LEU A 290 27.80 -42.27 59.22
C LEU A 290 29.24 -41.98 59.65
N LYS A 291 29.66 -40.70 59.67
CA LYS A 291 30.98 -40.32 60.20
C LYS A 291 31.09 -40.58 61.70
N ASP A 292 30.06 -40.25 62.46
CA ASP A 292 30.03 -40.47 63.91
C ASP A 292 29.99 -41.97 64.23
N ASP A 293 29.25 -42.76 63.44
CA ASP A 293 29.21 -44.22 63.52
C ASP A 293 30.57 -44.87 63.21
N ILE A 294 31.28 -44.36 62.19
CA ILE A 294 32.64 -44.80 61.85
C ILE A 294 33.62 -44.44 62.97
N ALA A 295 33.65 -43.19 63.44
CA ALA A 295 34.52 -42.77 64.53
C ALA A 295 34.26 -43.57 65.83
N SER A 296 33.00 -43.90 66.13
CA SER A 296 32.60 -44.77 67.23
C SER A 296 33.09 -46.22 67.07
N ARG A 297 33.17 -46.73 65.84
CA ARG A 297 33.72 -48.06 65.53
C ARG A 297 35.25 -48.07 65.56
N ASP A 298 35.90 -47.07 64.98
CA ASP A 298 37.36 -46.93 64.99
C ASP A 298 37.89 -46.79 66.42
N LEU A 299 37.20 -46.04 67.29
CA LEU A 299 37.51 -45.97 68.72
C LEU A 299 37.35 -47.33 69.41
N LYS A 300 36.34 -48.13 69.06
CA LYS A 300 36.18 -49.51 69.59
C LYS A 300 37.29 -50.44 69.10
N ILE A 301 37.67 -50.36 67.82
CA ILE A 301 38.77 -51.13 67.23
C ILE A 301 40.10 -50.76 67.90
N SER A 302 40.38 -49.48 68.09
CA SER A 302 41.58 -49.01 68.80
C SER A 302 41.64 -49.54 70.24
N ASN A 303 40.53 -49.48 70.98
CA ASN A 303 40.43 -50.06 72.32
C ASN A 303 40.55 -51.60 72.34
N GLN A 304 40.17 -52.29 71.26
CA GLN A 304 40.38 -53.74 71.12
C GLN A 304 41.83 -54.08 70.80
N LEU A 305 42.49 -53.33 69.90
CA LEU A 305 43.91 -53.46 69.60
C LEU A 305 44.78 -53.28 70.85
N GLU A 306 44.50 -52.27 71.68
CA GLU A 306 45.24 -52.05 72.92
C GLU A 306 45.02 -53.18 73.94
N LYS A 307 43.79 -53.72 74.02
CA LYS A 307 43.52 -54.93 74.82
C LYS A 307 44.26 -56.16 74.29
N MET A 308 44.43 -56.32 72.98
CA MET A 308 45.24 -57.42 72.43
C MET A 308 46.71 -57.28 72.84
N LYS A 309 47.33 -56.10 72.73
CA LYS A 309 48.71 -55.88 73.21
C LYS A 309 48.89 -56.25 74.69
N VAL A 310 47.93 -55.89 75.55
CA VAL A 310 47.96 -56.23 76.99
C VAL A 310 47.83 -57.75 77.21
N LEU A 311 47.08 -58.45 76.37
CA LEU A 311 46.98 -59.92 76.41
C LEU A 311 48.22 -60.60 75.83
N GLU A 312 48.82 -60.07 74.76
CA GLU A 312 50.09 -60.53 74.18
C GLU A 312 51.25 -60.38 75.18
N ALA A 313 51.33 -59.23 75.87
CA ALA A 313 52.31 -59.01 76.93
C ALA A 313 52.15 -60.02 78.07
N ARG A 314 50.92 -60.23 78.57
CA ARG A 314 50.61 -61.22 79.61
C ARG A 314 50.88 -62.67 79.17
N LEU A 315 50.64 -62.98 77.89
CA LEU A 315 50.97 -64.29 77.33
C LEU A 315 52.48 -64.50 77.38
N LYS A 316 53.28 -63.52 76.95
CA LYS A 316 54.74 -63.55 77.00
C LYS A 316 55.28 -63.68 78.44
N GLU A 317 54.75 -62.90 79.38
CA GLU A 317 55.06 -63.02 80.82
C GLU A 317 54.75 -64.44 81.34
N SER A 318 53.62 -65.01 80.93
CA SER A 318 53.23 -66.39 81.30
C SER A 318 54.09 -67.46 80.62
N GLU A 319 54.54 -67.25 79.38
CA GLU A 319 55.44 -68.16 78.66
C GLU A 319 56.85 -68.15 79.28
N GLU A 320 57.35 -66.99 79.68
CA GLU A 320 58.60 -66.81 80.42
C GLU A 320 58.54 -67.51 81.78
N ALA A 321 57.50 -67.24 82.60
CA ALA A 321 57.28 -67.96 83.86
C ALA A 321 57.14 -69.48 83.68
N THR A 322 56.51 -69.94 82.59
CA THR A 322 56.38 -71.38 82.25
C THR A 322 57.69 -71.98 81.71
N SER A 323 58.61 -71.16 81.21
CA SER A 323 59.98 -71.58 80.87
C SER A 323 60.81 -71.74 82.14
N ASP A 324 60.75 -70.77 83.05
CA ASP A 324 61.48 -70.79 84.32
C ASP A 324 61.02 -71.96 85.21
N LEU A 325 59.71 -72.18 85.36
CA LEU A 325 59.17 -73.35 86.07
C LEU A 325 59.57 -74.69 85.42
N ARG A 326 59.77 -74.75 84.09
CA ARG A 326 60.32 -75.94 83.42
C ARG A 326 61.81 -76.13 83.68
N MET A 327 62.56 -75.05 83.90
CA MET A 327 63.97 -75.12 84.32
C MET A 327 64.08 -75.53 85.79
N GLU A 328 63.22 -75.02 86.67
CA GLU A 328 63.10 -75.44 88.07
C GLU A 328 62.77 -76.94 88.18
N LEU A 329 61.75 -77.41 87.45
CA LEU A 329 61.36 -78.82 87.41
C LEU A 329 62.49 -79.73 86.91
N LYS A 330 63.35 -79.26 85.99
CA LYS A 330 64.54 -80.00 85.55
C LYS A 330 65.62 -80.10 86.64
N LYS A 331 65.81 -79.05 87.46
CA LYS A 331 66.71 -79.11 88.63
C LYS A 331 66.19 -80.12 89.64
N GLU A 332 64.89 -80.06 89.96
CA GLU A 332 64.25 -81.00 90.89
C GLU A 332 64.27 -82.45 90.37
N GLN A 333 64.10 -82.68 89.06
CA GLN A 333 64.30 -84.02 88.49
C GLN A 333 65.75 -84.51 88.58
N ALA A 334 66.74 -83.64 88.35
CA ALA A 334 68.15 -84.01 88.50
C ALA A 334 68.50 -84.32 89.97
N HIS A 335 68.02 -83.49 90.91
CA HIS A 335 68.21 -83.70 92.34
C HIS A 335 67.50 -84.97 92.83
N GLY A 336 66.28 -85.22 92.36
CA GLY A 336 65.54 -86.46 92.60
C GLY A 336 66.23 -87.71 92.04
N GLN A 337 66.97 -87.59 90.92
CA GLN A 337 67.82 -88.66 90.39
C GLN A 337 69.07 -88.89 91.25
N GLU A 338 69.71 -87.84 91.78
CA GLU A 338 70.80 -87.98 92.75
C GLU A 338 70.32 -88.68 94.04
N ILE A 339 69.18 -88.26 94.59
CA ILE A 339 68.58 -88.89 95.77
C ILE A 339 68.26 -90.38 95.50
N TRP A 340 67.69 -90.72 94.34
CA TRP A 340 67.44 -92.11 93.95
C TRP A 340 68.73 -92.92 93.83
N LYS A 341 69.79 -92.32 93.28
CA LYS A 341 71.09 -92.97 93.15
C LYS A 341 71.71 -93.27 94.52
N SER A 342 71.70 -92.29 95.43
CA SER A 342 72.15 -92.49 96.82
C SER A 342 71.29 -93.49 97.59
N PHE A 343 69.98 -93.55 97.35
CA PHE A 343 69.10 -94.58 97.92
C PHE A 343 69.47 -95.98 97.44
N GLU A 344 69.71 -96.16 96.14
CA GLU A 344 70.06 -97.47 95.57
C GLU A 344 71.47 -97.92 96.02
N GLU A 345 72.42 -96.97 96.17
CA GLU A 345 73.73 -97.21 96.79
C GLU A 345 73.61 -97.64 98.27
N LEU A 346 72.77 -96.98 99.07
CA LEU A 346 72.48 -97.36 100.48
C LEU A 346 71.79 -98.74 100.58
N LYS A 347 70.89 -99.05 99.64
CA LYS A 347 70.20 -100.34 99.53
C LYS A 347 71.16 -101.48 99.21
N ILE A 348 72.16 -101.24 98.35
CA ILE A 348 73.26 -102.19 98.11
C ILE A 348 74.10 -102.39 99.39
N GLN A 349 74.46 -101.31 100.10
CA GLN A 349 75.19 -101.40 101.36
C GLN A 349 74.42 -102.22 102.42
N LYS A 350 73.11 -101.98 102.58
CA LYS A 350 72.25 -102.77 103.48
C LYS A 350 72.29 -104.26 103.13
N ASN A 351 72.18 -104.60 101.84
CA ASN A 351 72.13 -105.99 101.40
C ASN A 351 73.45 -106.75 101.69
N ILE A 352 74.60 -106.06 101.62
CA ILE A 352 75.91 -106.59 102.04
C ILE A 352 75.95 -106.79 103.55
N GLN A 353 75.38 -105.86 104.33
CA GLN A 353 75.34 -105.91 105.79
C GLN A 353 74.42 -107.02 106.32
N ASP A 354 73.26 -107.23 105.68
CA ASP A 354 72.35 -108.34 105.98
C ASP A 354 73.06 -109.70 105.75
N GLN A 355 73.79 -109.86 104.64
CA GLN A 355 74.58 -111.08 104.37
C GLN A 355 75.71 -111.33 105.39
N GLN A 356 76.31 -110.27 105.96
CA GLN A 356 77.30 -110.41 107.04
C GLN A 356 76.64 -110.88 108.35
N MET A 357 75.47 -110.35 108.68
CA MET A 357 74.68 -110.77 109.85
C MET A 357 74.25 -112.24 109.74
N GLU A 358 73.70 -112.63 108.60
CA GLU A 358 73.22 -113.99 108.33
C GLU A 358 74.33 -115.05 108.49
N LYS A 359 75.55 -114.70 108.04
CA LYS A 359 76.76 -115.53 108.23
C LYS A 359 77.20 -115.64 109.70
N SER A 360 77.13 -114.54 110.45
CA SER A 360 77.46 -114.53 111.89
C SER A 360 76.47 -115.33 112.74
N TYR A 361 75.18 -115.36 112.38
CA TYR A 361 74.21 -116.22 113.05
C TYR A 361 74.47 -117.72 112.81
N ALA A 362 74.88 -118.11 111.60
CA ALA A 362 75.24 -119.50 111.31
C ALA A 362 76.45 -120.00 112.14
N GLU A 363 77.45 -119.15 112.36
CA GLU A 363 78.60 -119.43 113.23
C GLU A 363 78.22 -119.54 114.72
N MET A 364 77.19 -118.81 115.14
CA MET A 364 76.67 -118.84 116.52
C MET A 364 75.90 -120.14 116.83
N ASP A 365 75.10 -120.61 115.88
CA ASP A 365 74.27 -121.82 116.02
C ASP A 365 75.12 -123.12 116.02
N GLU A 366 76.27 -123.09 115.32
CA GLU A 366 77.30 -124.14 115.40
C GLU A 366 77.98 -124.21 116.79
N MET A 367 78.21 -123.08 117.45
CA MET A 367 78.73 -123.07 118.83
C MET A 367 77.69 -123.59 119.84
N LEU A 368 76.41 -123.30 119.65
CA LEU A 368 75.34 -123.77 120.54
C LEU A 368 75.18 -125.30 120.50
N ARG A 369 75.27 -125.94 119.32
CA ARG A 369 75.25 -127.42 119.23
C ARG A 369 76.38 -128.08 120.03
N ARG A 370 77.60 -127.55 119.95
CA ARG A 370 78.79 -128.10 120.65
C ARG A 370 78.74 -127.94 122.17
N LEU A 371 77.90 -127.04 122.70
CA LEU A 371 77.71 -126.91 124.15
C LEU A 371 76.81 -128.02 124.72
N ASN A 372 75.75 -128.41 124.01
CA ASN A 372 74.84 -129.47 124.47
C ASN A 372 75.52 -130.85 124.56
N GLU A 373 76.43 -131.17 123.63
CA GLU A 373 77.19 -132.44 123.63
C GLU A 373 78.11 -132.59 124.86
N VAL A 374 78.53 -131.47 125.46
CA VAL A 374 79.34 -131.47 126.69
C VAL A 374 78.48 -131.69 127.94
N GLU A 375 77.20 -131.33 127.92
CA GLU A 375 76.31 -131.41 129.09
C GLU A 375 75.88 -132.85 129.42
N GLU A 376 75.46 -133.65 128.43
CA GLU A 376 75.07 -135.06 128.66
C GLU A 376 76.22 -135.92 129.21
N THR A 377 77.46 -135.61 128.82
CA THR A 377 78.65 -136.38 129.22
C THR A 377 78.96 -136.26 130.73
N ILE A 378 78.42 -135.26 131.43
CA ILE A 378 78.78 -134.94 132.82
C ILE A 378 77.91 -135.68 133.87
N LEU A 379 76.74 -136.21 133.50
CA LEU A 379 75.70 -136.61 134.45
C LEU A 379 75.77 -138.05 135.00
N THR A 380 76.68 -138.92 134.54
CA THR A 380 76.53 -140.39 134.69
C THR A 380 77.63 -141.18 135.40
N MET A 381 78.73 -140.59 135.91
CA MET A 381 79.75 -141.33 136.68
C MET A 381 80.25 -140.64 137.99
N PRO A 382 80.77 -141.42 138.97
CA PRO A 382 80.80 -141.01 140.38
C PRO A 382 82.09 -140.31 140.86
N LYS A 383 81.96 -139.57 141.97
CA LYS A 383 83.04 -138.93 142.73
C LYS A 383 83.82 -139.92 143.61
N CYS A 384 85.10 -139.64 143.86
CA CYS A 384 85.66 -139.77 145.21
C CYS A 384 86.99 -139.00 145.39
N HIS A 385 87.20 -138.41 146.59
CA HIS A 385 88.47 -137.87 147.14
C HIS A 385 89.22 -136.83 146.26
N ILE A 386 88.96 -135.51 146.41
CA ILE A 386 89.58 -134.58 147.40
C ILE A 386 91.11 -134.49 147.18
N GLN A 387 91.71 -133.36 146.77
CA GLN A 387 91.67 -132.02 147.40
C GLN A 387 92.03 -130.86 146.43
N VAL A 388 92.03 -129.60 146.91
CA VAL A 388 92.43 -128.31 146.23
C VAL A 388 91.36 -127.61 145.36
N THR A 389 90.78 -126.51 145.85
CA THR A 389 89.88 -125.57 145.10
C THR A 389 89.84 -124.16 145.74
N GLY A 390 90.23 -123.08 145.03
CA GLY A 390 89.97 -121.69 145.51
C GLY A 390 90.72 -120.50 144.87
N ASP A 391 90.00 -119.37 144.75
CA ASP A 391 90.41 -117.94 144.60
C ASP A 391 91.45 -117.49 143.53
N PRO A 392 91.01 -116.89 142.39
CA PRO A 392 91.88 -116.30 141.37
C PRO A 392 92.72 -115.08 141.82
N VAL A 393 92.25 -114.30 142.80
CA VAL A 393 92.97 -113.12 143.31
C VAL A 393 94.19 -113.57 144.11
N GLN A 394 94.02 -114.63 144.90
CA GLN A 394 95.10 -115.19 145.70
C GLN A 394 96.11 -115.95 144.82
N ASP A 395 95.66 -116.62 143.76
CA ASP A 395 96.55 -117.35 142.83
C ASP A 395 97.47 -116.40 142.03
N MET A 396 96.98 -115.22 141.61
CA MET A 396 97.85 -114.17 141.05
C MET A 396 98.91 -113.67 142.04
N VAL A 397 98.57 -113.52 143.32
CA VAL A 397 99.52 -113.12 144.36
C VAL A 397 100.56 -114.22 144.63
N CYS A 398 100.17 -115.49 144.63
CA CYS A 398 101.07 -116.63 144.70
C CYS A 398 102.02 -116.71 143.49
N LYS A 399 101.51 -116.50 142.27
CA LYS A 399 102.31 -116.49 141.03
C LYS A 399 103.31 -115.32 141.01
N LYS A 400 102.88 -114.12 141.46
CA LYS A 400 103.73 -112.93 141.65
C LYS A 400 104.82 -113.16 142.71
N THR A 401 104.49 -113.83 143.82
CA THR A 401 105.43 -114.12 144.92
C THR A 401 106.45 -115.20 144.52
N ARG A 402 106.03 -116.28 143.85
CA ARG A 402 106.94 -117.29 143.29
C ARG A 402 107.94 -116.66 142.31
N ASN A 403 107.49 -115.80 141.40
CA ASN A 403 108.38 -115.10 140.46
C ASN A 403 109.36 -114.15 141.18
N LEU A 404 108.93 -113.44 142.23
CA LEU A 404 109.82 -112.59 143.04
C LEU A 404 110.87 -113.39 143.84
N MET A 405 110.52 -114.57 144.35
CA MET A 405 111.51 -115.47 144.99
C MET A 405 112.46 -116.09 143.95
N ALA A 406 111.96 -116.52 142.79
CA ALA A 406 112.79 -117.02 141.70
C ALA A 406 113.82 -115.97 141.24
N ILE A 407 113.41 -114.71 141.08
CA ILE A 407 114.33 -113.60 140.72
C ILE A 407 115.41 -113.37 141.79
N ARG A 408 115.10 -113.59 143.08
CA ARG A 408 116.12 -113.52 144.15
C ARG A 408 117.05 -114.74 144.15
N HIS A 409 116.50 -115.94 143.98
CA HIS A 409 117.27 -117.19 143.92
C HIS A 409 118.21 -117.23 142.70
N LEU A 410 117.74 -116.81 141.53
CA LEU A 410 118.54 -116.68 140.31
C LEU A 410 119.60 -115.58 140.39
N LYS A 411 119.39 -114.52 141.19
CA LYS A 411 120.44 -113.53 141.49
C LYS A 411 121.49 -114.06 142.45
N ALA A 412 121.11 -114.84 143.47
CA ALA A 412 122.05 -115.53 144.34
C ALA A 412 122.89 -116.58 143.58
N GLN A 413 122.22 -117.43 142.78
CA GLN A 413 122.89 -118.41 141.93
C GLN A 413 123.77 -117.76 140.87
N ASN A 414 123.40 -116.63 140.25
CA ASN A 414 124.32 -115.89 139.37
C ASN A 414 125.56 -115.38 140.11
N HIS A 415 125.43 -115.00 141.38
CA HIS A 415 126.57 -114.54 142.18
C HIS A 415 127.52 -115.70 142.54
N ASP A 416 127.01 -116.88 142.91
CA ASP A 416 127.84 -118.07 143.13
C ASP A 416 128.36 -118.71 141.83
N LEU A 417 127.61 -118.63 140.73
CA LEU A 417 128.10 -118.99 139.39
C LEU A 417 129.21 -118.05 138.96
N SER A 418 129.10 -116.73 139.19
CA SER A 418 130.19 -115.77 138.95
C SER A 418 131.42 -116.10 139.81
N ARG A 419 131.20 -116.46 141.07
CA ARG A 419 132.26 -116.86 142.03
C ARG A 419 132.90 -118.21 141.71
N THR A 420 132.22 -119.05 140.92
CA THR A 420 132.72 -120.35 140.43
C THR A 420 133.36 -120.22 139.05
N LEU A 421 132.83 -119.36 138.17
CA LEU A 421 133.48 -118.91 136.94
C LEU A 421 134.82 -118.26 137.25
N ALA A 422 134.93 -117.43 138.29
CA ALA A 422 136.20 -116.87 138.75
C ALA A 422 137.22 -117.93 139.22
N LYS A 423 136.76 -119.11 139.67
CA LYS A 423 137.63 -120.26 140.00
C LYS A 423 137.97 -121.09 138.76
N LEU A 424 137.06 -121.19 137.79
CA LEU A 424 137.30 -121.89 136.52
C LEU A 424 138.17 -121.06 135.56
N SER A 425 138.12 -119.73 135.59
CA SER A 425 139.05 -118.87 134.86
C SER A 425 140.47 -118.88 135.44
N ALA A 426 140.64 -119.33 136.69
CA ALA A 426 141.94 -119.60 137.32
C ALA A 426 142.38 -121.08 137.21
N ALA A 427 141.52 -121.98 136.69
CA ALA A 427 141.80 -123.41 136.56
C ALA A 427 141.79 -123.91 135.10
N SER A 428 141.15 -123.18 134.18
CA SER A 428 141.10 -123.45 132.74
C SER A 428 142.09 -122.59 131.93
N GLU A 429 143.07 -121.98 132.60
CA GLU A 429 144.41 -121.71 132.05
C GLU A 429 145.17 -123.04 131.80
N LYS A 430 144.45 -124.04 131.26
CA LYS A 430 144.82 -125.46 131.23
C LYS A 430 144.02 -126.31 130.22
N SER A 431 142.90 -125.82 129.68
CA SER A 431 142.12 -126.50 128.61
C SER A 431 141.26 -125.50 127.83
N ARG A 432 141.59 -125.30 126.54
CA ARG A 432 140.85 -124.49 125.54
C ARG A 432 140.88 -125.23 124.20
N THR A 433 139.72 -125.53 123.61
CA THR A 433 139.61 -126.12 122.26
C THR A 433 138.21 -125.92 121.66
N LEU A 434 138.18 -125.48 120.38
CA LEU A 434 137.24 -125.83 119.28
C LEU A 434 135.73 -125.47 119.46
N GLU A 435 135.15 -124.62 118.60
CA GLU A 435 134.39 -124.91 117.34
C GLU A 435 132.90 -125.26 117.62
N GLY A 436 131.92 -125.21 116.71
CA GLY A 436 131.75 -124.83 115.28
C GLY A 436 130.22 -124.94 114.98
N ALA A 437 129.64 -124.89 113.78
CA ALA A 437 129.94 -124.48 112.40
C ALA A 437 128.88 -125.15 111.49
N THR A 438 128.61 -124.59 110.30
CA THR A 438 127.88 -125.19 109.14
C THR A 438 126.38 -125.58 109.29
N ASP A 439 125.74 -126.10 108.22
CA ASP A 439 124.96 -125.49 107.10
C ASP A 439 124.21 -126.69 106.38
N ASP A 440 123.45 -126.69 105.28
CA ASP A 440 122.94 -125.72 104.26
C ASP A 440 121.65 -126.32 103.56
N ASP A 441 121.28 -125.88 102.33
CA ASP A 441 120.42 -126.53 101.28
C ASP A 441 118.86 -126.58 101.45
N GLU A 442 118.00 -126.74 100.42
CA GLU A 442 117.92 -126.29 98.99
C GLU A 442 116.47 -126.62 98.43
N TYR A 443 116.22 -126.64 97.10
CA TYR A 443 114.99 -127.01 96.34
C TYR A 443 113.76 -126.02 96.40
N THR A 444 113.38 -125.26 95.35
CA THR A 444 112.67 -125.57 94.05
C THR A 444 111.18 -125.94 94.20
N THR A 445 110.21 -125.64 93.30
CA THR A 445 110.06 -124.85 92.04
C THR A 445 108.56 -124.69 91.73
N ASP A 446 108.22 -123.84 90.73
CA ASP A 446 106.96 -123.80 89.94
C ASP A 446 105.60 -123.62 90.67
#